data_AF-A0A2H0WC56-F1
#
_entry.id   AF-A0A2H0WC56-F1
#
_cell.length_a   1.000
_cell.length_b   1.000
_cell.length_c   1.000
_cell.angle_alpha   90.00
_cell.angle_beta   90.00
_cell.angle_gamma   90.00
#
_symmetry.space_group_name_H-M   'P 1'
#
loop_
_entity.id
_entity.type
_entity.pdbx_description
1 polymer ?
#
loop_
_entity_poly.entity_id
_entity_poly.type
_entity_poly.pdbx_seq_one_letter_code
_entity_poly.pdbx_strand_id
1 'polypeptide(L)'
;MKTQTEQNRKLKLAAMLMAAMLLSAGCASKKDGGGSDDTAAPGGQITSSPTTPSDTDASRGTTWSSGATAALDVDLSALNSYAASHPINNPKDVRISVKLFDAGGNKYAGKIMISYLDNGQYFTGSFQAEDTVNASKGNAYPGVHQAVYNKWFMAPTSNARGPIAAKYAGKNVFHGFYEDSLGAVMIIATDSADQGDGVASNEVSGEIWFKNYANSSYPDNDNNGNVPCWFETQGPYDCRTFLTYSSASSLAKKNGELVSTSAVLPTESLWYTSLKDHYYNEESPQRGWRKLGTFTGLNRAKAFTQ
;
A
#
# COMPACT_ATOMS: atom_id res chain seq x y z
N MET A 1 43.40 26.13 -35.21
CA MET A 1 42.07 25.94 -35.84
C MET A 1 41.19 25.19 -34.85
N LYS A 2 40.25 25.88 -34.18
CA LYS A 2 39.25 25.21 -33.34
C LYS A 2 38.06 24.84 -34.23
N THR A 3 37.64 23.58 -34.16
CA THR A 3 36.59 23.02 -35.01
C THR A 3 35.24 23.67 -34.75
N GLN A 4 34.54 24.02 -35.83
CA GLN A 4 33.24 24.73 -35.88
C GLN A 4 32.16 24.12 -34.95
N THR A 5 32.27 22.82 -34.65
CA THR A 5 31.41 22.08 -33.74
C THR A 5 31.47 22.57 -32.29
N GLU A 6 32.60 23.12 -31.85
CA GLU A 6 32.79 23.60 -30.47
C GLU A 6 32.15 24.97 -30.23
N GLN A 7 32.07 25.83 -31.26
CA GLN A 7 31.38 27.12 -31.17
C GLN A 7 29.86 26.96 -31.09
N ASN A 8 29.30 25.97 -31.80
CA ASN A 8 27.85 25.70 -31.78
C ASN A 8 27.34 25.15 -30.45
N ARG A 9 28.19 24.51 -29.63
CA ARG A 9 27.82 24.07 -28.27
C ARG A 9 27.77 25.23 -27.27
N LYS A 10 28.65 26.22 -27.38
CA LYS A 10 28.67 27.38 -26.46
C LYS A 10 27.52 28.36 -26.71
N LEU A 11 27.08 28.50 -27.97
CA LEU A 11 25.94 29.37 -28.30
C LEU A 11 24.60 28.81 -27.78
N LYS A 12 24.43 27.48 -27.78
CA LYS A 12 23.22 26.83 -27.22
C LYS A 12 23.17 26.90 -25.68
N LEU A 13 24.33 26.87 -25.01
CA LEU A 13 24.38 27.01 -23.55
C LEU A 13 24.08 28.43 -23.07
N ALA A 14 24.50 29.45 -23.84
CA ALA A 14 24.22 30.86 -23.51
C ALA A 14 22.75 31.24 -23.72
N ALA A 15 22.06 30.63 -24.68
CA ALA A 15 20.64 30.88 -24.94
C ALA A 15 19.70 30.27 -23.89
N MET A 16 20.09 29.17 -23.23
CA MET A 16 19.27 28.55 -22.17
C MET A 16 19.33 29.29 -20.83
N LEU A 17 20.39 30.06 -20.56
CA LEU A 17 20.54 30.74 -19.26
C LEU A 17 19.74 32.06 -19.15
N MET A 18 19.30 32.65 -20.26
CA MET A 18 18.50 33.90 -20.25
C MET A 18 16.98 33.68 -20.18
N ALA A 19 16.49 32.44 -20.26
CA ALA A 19 15.05 32.13 -20.15
C ALA A 19 14.57 31.90 -18.70
N ALA A 20 15.48 31.94 -17.70
CA ALA A 20 15.19 31.56 -16.31
C ALA A 20 14.96 32.74 -15.34
N MET A 21 14.84 33.99 -15.82
CA MET A 21 14.74 35.19 -14.97
C MET A 21 13.44 36.00 -15.07
N LEU A 22 12.33 35.44 -15.58
CA LEU A 22 11.07 36.20 -15.76
C LEU A 22 9.82 35.53 -15.17
N LEU A 23 9.90 35.00 -13.95
CA LEU A 23 8.70 34.66 -13.15
C LEU A 23 8.91 35.00 -11.66
N SER A 24 8.89 36.30 -11.36
CA SER A 24 8.67 36.79 -9.99
C SER A 24 7.56 37.84 -9.99
N ALA A 25 6.57 37.60 -9.12
CA ALA A 25 5.49 38.48 -8.65
C ALA A 25 4.08 38.10 -9.14
N GLY A 26 3.24 37.65 -8.19
CA GLY A 26 1.80 37.59 -8.40
C GLY A 26 1.02 36.66 -7.46
N CYS A 27 0.98 36.93 -6.15
CA CYS A 27 -0.14 36.52 -5.31
C CYS A 27 -0.61 37.72 -4.50
N ALA A 28 -1.51 38.48 -5.12
CA ALA A 28 -2.38 39.40 -4.40
C ALA A 28 -3.50 38.58 -3.74
N SER A 29 -3.65 38.71 -2.42
CA SER A 29 -4.80 38.15 -1.71
C SER A 29 -6.06 38.89 -2.13
N LYS A 30 -6.98 38.22 -2.81
CA LYS A 30 -8.37 38.66 -2.91
C LYS A 30 -9.21 37.90 -1.88
N LYS A 31 -9.86 38.68 -1.03
CA LYS A 31 -10.90 38.28 -0.10
C LYS A 31 -12.21 38.58 -0.81
N ASP A 32 -12.90 37.55 -1.28
CA ASP A 32 -14.29 37.66 -1.71
C ASP A 32 -15.10 36.59 -0.98
N GLY A 33 -15.99 37.07 -0.10
CA GLY A 33 -17.09 36.28 0.44
C GLY A 33 -18.17 36.17 -0.63
N GLY A 34 -18.66 34.96 -0.84
CA GLY A 34 -19.80 34.67 -1.69
C GLY A 34 -20.27 33.27 -1.39
N GLY A 35 -21.43 33.17 -0.73
CA GLY A 35 -22.09 31.89 -0.53
C GLY A 35 -22.38 31.23 -1.87
N SER A 36 -22.06 29.95 -1.96
CA SER A 36 -22.47 29.10 -3.06
C SER A 36 -22.84 27.74 -2.46
N ASP A 37 -24.02 27.29 -2.85
CA ASP A 37 -24.56 25.97 -2.56
C ASP A 37 -23.51 24.87 -2.82
N ASP A 38 -23.25 24.08 -1.78
CA ASP A 38 -22.45 22.85 -1.82
C ASP A 38 -23.27 21.75 -2.50
N THR A 39 -23.26 21.73 -3.83
CA THR A 39 -23.34 20.46 -4.55
C THR A 39 -21.94 19.86 -4.57
N ALA A 40 -21.67 18.96 -3.60
CA ALA A 40 -20.44 18.19 -3.52
C ALA A 40 -20.13 17.52 -4.87
N ALA A 41 -19.00 17.92 -5.47
CA ALA A 41 -18.49 17.24 -6.64
C ALA A 41 -18.12 15.79 -6.28
N PRO A 42 -18.54 14.78 -7.05
CA PRO A 42 -18.16 13.39 -6.79
C PRO A 42 -16.70 13.20 -7.17
N GLY A 43 -15.82 12.94 -6.19
CA GLY A 43 -14.43 12.53 -6.43
C GLY A 43 -13.33 13.47 -5.91
N GLY A 44 -13.60 14.28 -4.87
CA GLY A 44 -12.56 15.08 -4.24
C GLY A 44 -11.48 14.22 -3.57
N GLN A 45 -10.22 14.46 -3.91
CA GLN A 45 -9.07 13.91 -3.18
C GLN A 45 -9.03 14.49 -1.76
N ILE A 46 -9.01 13.61 -0.75
CA ILE A 46 -8.90 14.03 0.66
C ILE A 46 -7.41 14.17 0.95
N THR A 47 -6.88 15.36 0.68
CA THR A 47 -5.52 15.68 1.10
C THR A 47 -5.53 15.92 2.61
N SER A 48 -4.94 15.00 3.37
CA SER A 48 -4.62 15.25 4.77
C SER A 48 -3.52 16.31 4.80
N SER A 49 -3.88 17.58 4.98
CA SER A 49 -2.88 18.62 5.27
C SER A 49 -2.09 18.16 6.51
N PRO A 50 -0.76 18.26 6.54
CA PRO A 50 0.06 17.86 7.67
C PRO A 50 -0.24 18.81 8.83
N THR A 51 -1.33 18.52 9.53
CA THR A 51 -1.63 19.13 10.80
C THR A 51 -0.72 18.47 11.80
N THR A 52 -0.09 19.32 12.61
CA THR A 52 0.63 18.97 13.83
C THR A 52 -0.08 17.79 14.51
N PRO A 53 0.62 16.74 14.99
CA PRO A 53 -0.02 15.65 15.71
C PRO A 53 -0.93 16.24 16.79
N SER A 54 -2.24 16.15 16.56
CA SER A 54 -3.20 16.63 17.53
C SER A 54 -3.07 15.74 18.76
N ASP A 55 -3.24 16.31 19.96
CA ASP A 55 -3.35 15.62 21.27
C ASP A 55 -4.46 14.52 21.30
N THR A 56 -5.06 14.18 20.16
CA THR A 56 -6.17 13.26 19.96
C THR A 56 -5.76 11.84 19.57
N ASP A 57 -4.47 11.49 19.43
CA ASP A 57 -4.09 10.09 19.12
C ASP A 57 -4.58 9.09 20.21
N ALA A 58 -4.76 9.54 21.46
CA ALA A 58 -5.39 8.74 22.52
C ALA A 58 -6.84 8.35 22.19
N SER A 59 -7.57 9.22 21.48
CA SER A 59 -8.97 8.97 21.09
C SER A 59 -9.12 7.95 19.95
N ARG A 60 -8.01 7.56 19.30
CA ARG A 60 -7.95 6.47 18.33
C ARG A 60 -7.69 5.10 18.97
N GLY A 61 -7.47 5.06 20.29
CA GLY A 61 -7.22 3.86 21.08
C GLY A 61 -5.76 3.71 21.51
N THR A 62 -5.52 2.96 22.60
CA THR A 62 -4.20 2.80 23.22
C THR A 62 -3.19 2.07 22.32
N THR A 63 -3.64 1.16 21.46
CA THR A 63 -2.77 0.43 20.53
C THR A 63 -2.20 1.36 19.45
N TRP A 64 -2.98 2.36 19.03
CA TRP A 64 -2.63 3.32 17.98
C TRP A 64 -1.36 4.11 18.28
N SER A 65 -1.24 4.63 19.51
CA SER A 65 -0.16 5.54 19.92
C SER A 65 1.22 4.87 20.01
N SER A 66 1.25 3.54 20.14
CA SER A 66 2.50 2.79 20.23
C SER A 66 3.20 2.57 18.88
N GLY A 67 2.48 2.65 17.75
CA GLY A 67 3.04 2.48 16.40
C GLY A 67 3.64 3.77 15.79
N ALA A 68 4.33 3.65 14.67
CA ALA A 68 4.69 4.79 13.83
C ALA A 68 3.46 5.25 13.05
N THR A 69 3.18 6.54 13.04
CA THR A 69 2.01 7.11 12.38
C THR A 69 2.39 7.97 11.19
N ALA A 70 1.59 7.92 10.13
CA ALA A 70 1.72 8.83 8.98
C ALA A 70 0.34 9.26 8.48
N ALA A 71 0.28 10.43 7.86
CA ALA A 71 -0.93 10.88 7.16
C ALA A 71 -1.12 10.06 5.87
N LEU A 72 -2.36 9.73 5.54
CA LEU A 72 -2.70 8.97 4.35
C LEU A 72 -3.49 9.85 3.38
N ASP A 73 -2.91 10.10 2.22
CA ASP A 73 -3.56 10.78 1.10
C ASP A 73 -4.45 9.77 0.37
N VAL A 74 -5.77 9.97 0.48
CA VAL A 74 -6.79 9.02 0.01
C VAL A 74 -7.80 9.71 -0.89
N ASP A 75 -8.31 8.96 -1.86
CA ASP A 75 -9.50 9.36 -2.61
C ASP A 75 -10.76 9.02 -1.79
N LEU A 76 -11.75 9.94 -1.75
CA LEU A 76 -12.99 9.70 -1.01
C LEU A 76 -13.74 8.46 -1.51
N SER A 77 -13.68 8.14 -2.81
CA SER A 77 -14.30 6.94 -3.37
C SER A 77 -13.60 5.66 -2.92
N ALA A 78 -12.27 5.69 -2.79
CA ALA A 78 -11.49 4.58 -2.25
C ALA A 78 -11.77 4.38 -0.76
N LEU A 79 -11.86 5.47 0.01
CA LEU A 79 -12.18 5.40 1.43
C LEU A 79 -13.61 4.89 1.67
N ASN A 80 -14.61 5.34 0.89
CA ASN A 80 -15.97 4.79 0.94
C ASN A 80 -15.99 3.30 0.63
N SER A 81 -15.23 2.90 -0.39
CA SER A 81 -15.08 1.50 -0.77
C SER A 81 -14.42 0.67 0.32
N TYR A 82 -13.49 1.25 1.09
CA TYR A 82 -12.82 0.62 2.24
C TYR A 82 -13.77 0.44 3.41
N ALA A 83 -14.46 1.50 3.84
CA ALA A 83 -15.31 1.45 5.03
C ALA A 83 -16.41 0.40 4.90
N ALA A 84 -17.09 0.35 3.75
CA ALA A 84 -18.13 -0.60 3.29
C ALA A 84 -19.37 -0.83 4.19
N SER A 85 -19.19 -0.74 5.50
CA SER A 85 -20.16 -0.96 6.57
C SER A 85 -20.96 0.30 6.92
N HIS A 86 -20.50 1.47 6.51
CA HIS A 86 -21.18 2.74 6.74
C HIS A 86 -20.85 3.76 5.65
N PRO A 87 -21.78 4.67 5.33
CA PRO A 87 -21.49 5.81 4.47
C PRO A 87 -20.47 6.74 5.12
N ILE A 88 -19.54 7.26 4.33
CA ILE A 88 -18.60 8.29 4.78
C ILE A 88 -19.11 9.66 4.33
N ASN A 89 -19.32 10.56 5.29
CA ASN A 89 -19.90 11.87 5.00
C ASN A 89 -18.86 12.98 4.89
N ASN A 90 -17.96 13.10 5.87
CA ASN A 90 -16.96 14.17 5.95
C ASN A 90 -15.68 13.67 6.63
N PRO A 91 -14.91 12.79 5.98
CA PRO A 91 -13.74 12.17 6.57
C PRO A 91 -12.61 13.18 6.67
N LYS A 92 -11.96 13.19 7.83
CA LYS A 92 -10.80 14.04 8.14
C LYS A 92 -9.73 13.22 8.83
N ASP A 93 -8.52 13.75 8.84
CA ASP A 93 -7.41 13.19 9.62
C ASP A 93 -7.22 11.69 9.32
N VAL A 94 -7.20 11.35 8.03
CA VAL A 94 -6.98 9.96 7.59
C VAL A 94 -5.52 9.64 7.82
N ARG A 95 -5.26 8.61 8.63
CA ARG A 95 -3.91 8.23 9.06
C ARG A 95 -3.74 6.73 9.02
N ILE A 96 -2.47 6.32 8.97
CA ILE A 96 -2.03 4.96 9.25
C ILE A 96 -1.19 4.91 10.51
N SER A 97 -1.24 3.78 11.21
CA SER A 97 -0.31 3.43 12.27
C SER A 97 0.26 2.04 11.99
N VAL A 98 1.59 1.93 11.98
CA VAL A 98 2.34 0.71 11.67
C VAL A 98 3.13 0.30 12.90
N LYS A 99 2.92 -0.93 13.36
CA LYS A 99 3.61 -1.50 14.52
C LYS A 99 3.99 -2.94 14.23
N LEU A 100 5.20 -3.12 13.74
CA LEU A 100 5.75 -4.42 13.34
C LEU A 100 6.99 -4.76 14.16
N PHE A 101 7.17 -6.04 14.41
CA PHE A 101 8.35 -6.63 15.04
C PHE A 101 9.01 -7.63 14.10
N ASP A 102 10.32 -7.79 14.23
CA ASP A 102 11.09 -8.79 13.47
C ASP A 102 10.83 -10.18 14.08
N ALA A 103 10.14 -11.03 13.32
CA ALA A 103 9.85 -12.43 13.61
C ALA A 103 11.03 -13.36 13.23
N GLY A 104 12.20 -12.80 12.94
CA GLY A 104 13.40 -13.50 12.52
C GLY A 104 13.39 -13.92 11.06
N GLY A 105 14.57 -14.13 10.48
CA GLY A 105 14.70 -14.58 9.08
C GLY A 105 14.11 -13.60 8.07
N ASN A 106 14.17 -12.29 8.35
CA ASN A 106 13.62 -11.21 7.53
C ASN A 106 12.10 -11.37 7.31
N LYS A 107 11.37 -11.61 8.40
CA LYS A 107 9.90 -11.69 8.43
C LYS A 107 9.39 -10.71 9.48
N TYR A 108 8.27 -10.05 9.20
CA TYR A 108 7.71 -9.03 10.09
C TYR A 108 6.25 -9.34 10.43
N ALA A 109 5.99 -9.52 11.72
CA ALA A 109 4.64 -9.71 12.25
C ALA A 109 4.20 -8.44 13.00
N GLY A 110 2.91 -8.32 13.27
CA GLY A 110 2.36 -7.18 14.01
C GLY A 110 1.08 -6.64 13.42
N LYS A 111 0.86 -5.33 13.58
CA LYS A 111 -0.41 -4.66 13.28
C LYS A 111 -0.24 -3.46 12.36
N ILE A 112 -1.20 -3.34 11.45
CA ILE A 112 -1.45 -2.14 10.65
C ILE A 112 -2.83 -1.62 11.05
N MET A 113 -2.90 -0.34 11.38
CA MET A 113 -4.16 0.33 11.68
C MET A 113 -4.38 1.48 10.71
N ILE A 114 -5.62 1.66 10.28
CA ILE A 114 -6.06 2.78 9.45
C ILE A 114 -7.18 3.46 10.20
N SER A 115 -7.09 4.78 10.36
CA SER A 115 -8.07 5.51 11.15
C SER A 115 -8.39 6.87 10.56
N TYR A 116 -9.64 7.27 10.62
CA TYR A 116 -10.15 8.56 10.16
C TYR A 116 -11.23 9.08 11.09
N LEU A 117 -11.38 10.40 11.14
CA LEU A 117 -12.44 11.09 11.86
C LEU A 117 -13.61 11.35 10.90
N ASP A 118 -14.79 10.81 11.19
CA ASP A 118 -16.02 11.14 10.45
C ASP A 118 -17.13 11.53 11.43
N ASN A 119 -17.80 12.65 11.16
CA ASN A 119 -18.86 13.21 12.01
C ASN A 119 -18.52 13.31 13.51
N GLY A 120 -17.25 13.61 13.82
CA GLY A 120 -16.77 13.77 15.20
C GLY A 120 -16.40 12.47 15.91
N GLN A 121 -16.49 11.31 15.23
CA GLN A 121 -16.10 10.01 15.77
C GLN A 121 -14.92 9.42 14.98
N TYR A 122 -13.95 8.87 15.69
CA TYR A 122 -12.87 8.10 15.06
C TYR A 122 -13.34 6.69 14.73
N PHE A 123 -13.08 6.28 13.48
CA PHE A 123 -13.22 4.92 12.99
C PHE A 123 -11.83 4.36 12.77
N THR A 124 -11.52 3.21 13.37
CA THR A 124 -10.20 2.58 13.29
C THR A 124 -10.35 1.12 12.91
N GLY A 125 -9.84 0.74 11.73
CA GLY A 125 -9.61 -0.65 11.36
C GLY A 125 -8.25 -1.12 11.86
N SER A 126 -8.17 -2.37 12.32
CA SER A 126 -6.94 -2.99 12.84
C SER A 126 -6.72 -4.35 12.20
N PHE A 127 -5.68 -4.44 11.38
CA PHE A 127 -5.31 -5.64 10.65
C PHE A 127 -4.05 -6.25 11.25
N GLN A 128 -3.99 -7.58 11.29
CA GLN A 128 -2.90 -8.30 11.94
C GLN A 128 -2.32 -9.40 11.05
N ALA A 129 -1.03 -9.66 11.25
CA ALA A 129 -0.36 -10.87 10.82
C ALA A 129 0.48 -11.37 12.00
N GLU A 130 0.26 -12.61 12.40
CA GLU A 130 0.94 -13.18 13.55
C GLU A 130 2.30 -13.77 13.18
N ASP A 131 3.16 -13.94 14.18
CA ASP A 131 4.34 -14.81 14.08
C ASP A 131 3.99 -16.25 14.47
N THR A 132 2.88 -16.76 13.93
CA THR A 132 2.48 -18.15 14.13
C THR A 132 2.69 -18.94 12.85
N VAL A 133 2.91 -20.24 13.00
CA VAL A 133 2.98 -21.17 11.87
C VAL A 133 1.61 -21.77 11.60
N ASN A 134 1.28 -21.93 10.33
CA ASN A 134 0.09 -22.64 9.91
C ASN A 134 0.13 -24.09 10.46
N ALA A 135 -0.98 -24.56 11.02
CA ALA A 135 -1.07 -25.90 11.59
C ALA A 135 -0.75 -27.00 10.57
N SER A 136 -0.19 -28.12 11.05
CA SER A 136 0.37 -29.16 10.18
C SER A 136 -0.65 -30.06 9.46
N LYS A 137 -1.93 -30.03 9.85
CA LYS A 137 -2.98 -30.92 9.30
C LYS A 137 -4.14 -30.09 8.77
N GLY A 138 -4.62 -30.42 7.56
CA GLY A 138 -5.80 -29.81 6.94
C GLY A 138 -5.58 -28.45 6.28
N ASN A 139 -4.43 -27.81 6.54
CA ASN A 139 -4.17 -26.45 6.09
C ASN A 139 -3.40 -26.39 4.78
N ALA A 140 -3.70 -25.37 3.98
CA ALA A 140 -2.78 -24.95 2.93
C ALA A 140 -1.47 -24.46 3.56
N TYR A 141 -0.32 -24.91 3.05
CA TYR A 141 1.03 -24.51 3.48
C TYR A 141 1.33 -24.77 4.97
N PRO A 142 1.30 -26.03 5.43
CA PRO A 142 1.62 -26.39 6.81
C PRO A 142 3.06 -25.99 7.20
N GLY A 143 3.24 -25.50 8.43
CA GLY A 143 4.55 -25.13 8.98
C GLY A 143 5.12 -23.81 8.44
N VAL A 144 4.35 -23.07 7.65
CA VAL A 144 4.74 -21.77 7.11
C VAL A 144 4.27 -20.67 8.05
N HIS A 145 5.15 -19.72 8.36
CA HIS A 145 4.81 -18.56 9.18
C HIS A 145 3.78 -17.68 8.46
N GLN A 146 2.79 -17.17 9.18
CA GLN A 146 1.80 -16.25 8.60
C GLN A 146 2.49 -14.99 8.04
N ALA A 147 3.48 -14.47 8.75
CA ALA A 147 4.32 -13.35 8.33
C ALA A 147 5.38 -13.67 7.24
N VAL A 148 5.38 -14.85 6.60
CA VAL A 148 6.43 -15.26 5.63
C VAL A 148 6.59 -14.31 4.44
N TYR A 149 5.54 -13.55 4.13
CA TYR A 149 5.50 -12.59 3.03
C TYR A 149 5.78 -11.15 3.46
N ASN A 150 5.87 -10.90 4.76
CA ASN A 150 6.05 -9.57 5.29
C ASN A 150 7.55 -9.30 5.43
N LYS A 151 8.18 -8.71 4.42
CA LYS A 151 9.64 -8.59 4.37
C LYS A 151 10.15 -7.40 3.58
N TRP A 152 11.40 -7.05 3.85
CA TRP A 152 12.20 -6.21 2.98
C TRP A 152 12.87 -7.04 1.88
N PHE A 153 12.89 -6.52 0.65
CA PHE A 153 13.59 -7.12 -0.46
C PHE A 153 14.06 -6.06 -1.46
N MET A 154 15.09 -6.39 -2.23
CA MET A 154 15.52 -5.58 -3.36
C MET A 154 14.61 -5.87 -4.55
N ALA A 155 13.82 -4.88 -4.99
CA ALA A 155 12.93 -5.06 -6.13
C ALA A 155 13.74 -5.29 -7.42
N PRO A 156 13.41 -6.33 -8.21
CA PRO A 156 14.20 -6.71 -9.36
C PRO A 156 14.21 -5.60 -10.41
N THR A 157 15.36 -5.37 -11.04
CA THR A 157 15.54 -4.34 -12.07
C THR A 157 15.03 -4.75 -13.45
N SER A 158 14.78 -6.04 -13.65
CA SER A 158 14.26 -6.56 -14.92
C SER A 158 12.73 -6.52 -14.97
N ASN A 159 12.17 -5.99 -16.05
CA ASN A 159 10.72 -6.01 -16.35
C ASN A 159 10.14 -7.41 -16.57
N ALA A 160 10.95 -8.47 -16.45
CA ALA A 160 10.53 -9.86 -16.66
C ALA A 160 9.40 -10.32 -15.71
N ARG A 161 9.04 -9.52 -14.70
CA ARG A 161 8.00 -9.83 -13.71
C ARG A 161 6.79 -8.89 -13.69
N GLY A 162 6.67 -7.91 -14.60
CA GLY A 162 5.47 -7.06 -14.72
C GLY A 162 5.71 -5.54 -14.60
N PRO A 163 4.67 -4.72 -14.83
CA PRO A 163 4.77 -3.26 -15.00
C PRO A 163 5.14 -2.48 -13.73
N ILE A 164 4.87 -2.99 -12.53
CA ILE A 164 5.23 -2.28 -11.29
C ILE A 164 6.61 -2.69 -10.75
N ALA A 165 7.21 -3.79 -11.25
CA ALA A 165 8.66 -4.02 -11.09
C ALA A 165 9.45 -2.80 -11.60
N ALA A 166 8.95 -2.07 -12.61
CA ALA A 166 9.58 -0.85 -13.09
C ALA A 166 9.51 0.34 -12.10
N LYS A 167 8.39 0.50 -11.37
CA LYS A 167 8.22 1.61 -10.40
C LYS A 167 9.19 1.51 -9.22
N TYR A 168 9.46 0.28 -8.80
CA TYR A 168 10.29 -0.03 -7.65
C TYR A 168 11.67 -0.61 -8.02
N ALA A 169 11.98 -0.78 -9.30
CA ALA A 169 13.20 -1.39 -9.80
C ALA A 169 14.46 -0.86 -9.07
N GLY A 170 15.22 -1.79 -8.48
CA GLY A 170 16.47 -1.47 -7.79
C GLY A 170 16.31 -0.74 -6.46
N LYS A 171 15.08 -0.62 -5.93
CA LYS A 171 14.83 -0.05 -4.61
C LYS A 171 14.68 -1.14 -3.56
N ASN A 172 15.07 -0.83 -2.33
CA ASN A 172 14.71 -1.62 -1.18
C ASN A 172 13.23 -1.36 -0.84
N VAL A 173 12.43 -2.42 -0.88
CA VAL A 173 10.98 -2.37 -0.75
C VAL A 173 10.54 -3.31 0.35
N PHE A 174 9.67 -2.81 1.21
CA PHE A 174 8.87 -3.63 2.11
C PHE A 174 7.52 -3.91 1.47
N HIS A 175 7.06 -5.13 1.62
CA HIS A 175 5.65 -5.46 1.49
C HIS A 175 5.19 -6.28 2.68
N GLY A 176 3.90 -6.17 3.03
CA GLY A 176 3.30 -7.05 4.03
C GLY A 176 1.79 -7.10 3.94
N PHE A 177 1.23 -8.22 4.40
CA PHE A 177 -0.18 -8.58 4.37
C PHE A 177 -0.68 -8.71 5.80
N TYR A 178 -1.86 -8.18 6.04
CA TYR A 178 -2.51 -8.15 7.34
C TYR A 178 -4.01 -8.26 7.12
N GLU A 179 -4.71 -8.95 8.00
CA GLU A 179 -6.16 -9.13 7.87
C GLU A 179 -6.91 -8.91 9.18
N ASP A 180 -8.22 -8.76 9.05
CA ASP A 180 -9.20 -8.83 10.13
C ASP A 180 -10.41 -9.63 9.64
N SER A 181 -11.48 -9.69 10.44
CA SER A 181 -12.69 -10.42 10.08
C SER A 181 -13.47 -9.83 8.89
N LEU A 182 -13.14 -8.60 8.45
CA LEU A 182 -13.88 -7.85 7.43
C LEU A 182 -13.09 -7.73 6.12
N GLY A 183 -11.76 -7.89 6.15
CA GLY A 183 -10.93 -7.78 4.97
C GLY A 183 -9.44 -7.93 5.24
N ALA A 184 -8.67 -7.59 4.22
CA ALA A 184 -7.22 -7.57 4.28
C ALA A 184 -6.67 -6.23 3.79
N VAL A 185 -5.51 -5.86 4.33
CA VAL A 185 -4.69 -4.75 3.85
C VAL A 185 -3.32 -5.25 3.45
N MET A 186 -2.74 -4.55 2.49
CA MET A 186 -1.37 -4.73 2.09
C MET A 186 -0.67 -3.38 2.07
N ILE A 187 0.47 -3.32 2.74
CA ILE A 187 1.35 -2.15 2.75
C ILE A 187 2.50 -2.41 1.80
N ILE A 188 2.83 -1.43 0.97
CA ILE A 188 4.08 -1.38 0.21
C ILE A 188 4.82 -0.13 0.67
N ALA A 189 6.00 -0.29 1.25
CA ALA A 189 6.83 0.83 1.68
C ALA A 189 8.18 0.80 0.95
N THR A 190 8.70 1.98 0.65
CA THR A 190 10.04 2.17 0.11
C THR A 190 10.79 3.14 1.00
N ASP A 191 12.10 2.95 1.08
CA ASP A 191 12.97 3.97 1.65
C ASP A 191 12.74 5.29 0.89
N SER A 192 12.57 6.40 1.60
CA SER A 192 12.55 7.69 0.94
C SER A 192 13.90 7.93 0.27
N ALA A 193 13.93 8.70 -0.83
CA ALA A 193 15.16 8.96 -1.57
C ALA A 193 16.29 9.42 -0.64
N ASP A 194 17.42 8.72 -0.69
CA ASP A 194 18.69 9.16 -0.11
C ASP A 194 18.99 10.55 -0.66
N GLN A 195 19.16 11.54 0.22
CA GLN A 195 19.42 12.93 -0.18
C GLN A 195 20.88 13.14 -0.63
N GLY A 196 21.68 12.06 -0.69
CA GLY A 196 23.07 12.08 -1.12
C GLY A 196 24.03 12.50 -0.01
N ASP A 197 23.55 12.58 1.24
CA ASP A 197 24.35 12.86 2.43
C ASP A 197 24.90 11.58 3.09
N GLY A 198 24.55 10.40 2.55
CA GLY A 198 24.99 9.11 3.07
C GLY A 198 24.29 8.69 4.36
N VAL A 199 23.25 9.43 4.78
CA VAL A 199 22.41 9.06 5.91
C VAL A 199 21.19 8.35 5.38
N ALA A 200 21.03 7.08 5.76
CA ALA A 200 19.81 6.35 5.46
C ALA A 200 18.62 7.10 6.07
N SER A 201 17.63 7.43 5.25
CA SER A 201 16.44 8.09 5.76
C SER A 201 15.77 7.22 6.82
N ASN A 202 15.45 7.83 7.96
CA ASN A 202 14.66 7.20 9.01
C ASN A 202 13.15 7.20 8.68
N GLU A 203 12.77 7.65 7.49
CA GLU A 203 11.39 7.73 7.03
C GLU A 203 11.17 6.86 5.80
N VAL A 204 10.00 6.23 5.74
CA VAL A 204 9.53 5.49 4.58
C VAL A 204 8.27 6.15 4.02
N SER A 205 8.10 5.99 2.72
CA SER A 205 6.92 6.38 1.98
C SER A 205 6.36 5.18 1.24
N GLY A 206 5.08 5.20 0.90
CA GLY A 206 4.46 4.01 0.39
C GLY A 206 3.00 4.15 0.03
N GLU A 207 2.37 2.99 -0.14
CA GLU A 207 0.99 2.84 -0.54
C GLU A 207 0.30 1.80 0.34
N ILE A 208 -0.99 2.04 0.57
CA ILE A 208 -1.87 1.09 1.24
C ILE A 208 -2.90 0.60 0.24
N TRP A 209 -3.09 -0.70 0.23
CA TRP A 209 -4.08 -1.39 -0.58
C TRP A 209 -4.97 -2.21 0.34
N PHE A 210 -6.20 -2.44 -0.09
CA PHE A 210 -7.18 -3.16 0.71
C PHE A 210 -8.05 -4.06 -0.17
N LYS A 211 -8.64 -5.06 0.48
CA LYS A 211 -9.63 -5.97 -0.07
C LYS A 211 -10.66 -6.26 1.00
N ASN A 212 -11.94 -6.08 0.69
CA ASN A 212 -13.02 -6.42 1.62
C ASN A 212 -13.50 -7.84 1.33
N TYR A 213 -13.89 -8.55 2.39
CA TYR A 213 -14.50 -9.86 2.28
C TYR A 213 -16.00 -9.73 1.97
N ALA A 214 -16.49 -10.64 1.14
CA ALA A 214 -17.84 -10.52 0.56
C ALA A 214 -18.98 -10.72 1.57
N ASN A 215 -18.74 -11.32 2.74
CA ASN A 215 -19.72 -11.51 3.83
C ASN A 215 -19.00 -11.75 5.17
N SER A 216 -19.59 -11.26 6.27
CA SER A 216 -19.13 -11.39 7.67
C SER A 216 -19.24 -12.81 8.27
N SER A 217 -19.63 -13.78 7.47
CA SER A 217 -19.94 -15.16 7.89
C SER A 217 -18.93 -16.19 7.41
N TYR A 218 -17.78 -15.76 6.88
CA TYR A 218 -16.63 -16.65 7.02
C TYR A 218 -16.22 -16.56 8.48
N PRO A 219 -16.26 -17.68 9.22
CA PRO A 219 -15.63 -17.67 10.51
C PRO A 219 -14.19 -17.28 10.22
N ASP A 220 -13.75 -16.21 10.86
CA ASP A 220 -12.38 -16.19 11.34
C ASP A 220 -12.02 -17.66 11.68
N ASN A 221 -10.92 -18.15 11.16
CA ASN A 221 -10.20 -19.30 11.69
C ASN A 221 -10.80 -20.75 11.77
N ASP A 222 -12.11 -21.03 11.84
CA ASP A 222 -12.53 -22.21 12.63
C ASP A 222 -12.65 -23.58 11.93
N ASN A 223 -12.64 -23.68 10.59
CA ASN A 223 -12.77 -24.99 9.92
C ASN A 223 -11.53 -25.51 9.20
N ASN A 224 -10.47 -24.70 9.03
CA ASN A 224 -9.20 -25.09 8.39
C ASN A 224 -7.98 -24.36 9.03
N GLY A 225 -7.99 -24.17 10.35
CA GLY A 225 -6.78 -23.99 11.16
C GLY A 225 -6.02 -22.67 11.03
N ASN A 226 -6.70 -21.52 11.13
CA ASN A 226 -6.06 -20.19 11.18
C ASN A 226 -5.08 -19.93 10.01
N VAL A 227 -5.51 -20.19 8.77
CA VAL A 227 -4.71 -19.90 7.58
C VAL A 227 -5.12 -18.53 7.04
N PRO A 228 -4.21 -17.56 6.98
CA PRO A 228 -4.55 -16.25 6.45
C PRO A 228 -4.98 -16.24 4.99
N CYS A 229 -5.76 -15.24 4.59
CA CYS A 229 -6.36 -15.18 3.26
C CYS A 229 -5.33 -15.15 2.11
N TRP A 230 -4.12 -14.68 2.36
CA TRP A 230 -3.01 -14.69 1.38
C TRP A 230 -2.38 -16.07 1.17
N PHE A 231 -2.89 -17.10 1.84
CA PHE A 231 -2.62 -18.51 1.56
C PHE A 231 -3.84 -19.23 0.96
N GLU A 232 -5.03 -18.63 1.01
CA GLU A 232 -6.22 -19.26 0.44
C GLU A 232 -6.18 -19.21 -1.10
N THR A 233 -6.49 -20.35 -1.73
CA THR A 233 -6.33 -20.53 -3.18
C THR A 233 -7.64 -20.64 -3.94
N GLN A 234 -8.78 -20.59 -3.23
CA GLN A 234 -10.09 -20.87 -3.79
C GLN A 234 -11.13 -19.88 -3.25
N GLY A 235 -12.07 -19.48 -4.11
CA GLY A 235 -13.22 -18.68 -3.72
C GLY A 235 -12.99 -17.15 -3.70
N PRO A 236 -13.92 -16.37 -3.15
CA PRO A 236 -13.83 -14.90 -3.07
C PRO A 236 -12.62 -14.36 -2.32
N TYR A 237 -12.02 -15.18 -1.47
CA TYR A 237 -11.08 -14.79 -0.43
C TYR A 237 -9.62 -14.96 -0.85
N ASP A 238 -9.37 -15.36 -2.09
CA ASP A 238 -8.01 -15.40 -2.64
C ASP A 238 -7.37 -14.01 -2.58
N CYS A 239 -6.52 -13.80 -1.58
CA CYS A 239 -5.75 -12.56 -1.40
C CYS A 239 -4.35 -12.67 -1.99
N ARG A 240 -4.01 -13.78 -2.66
CA ARG A 240 -2.64 -14.04 -3.11
C ARG A 240 -2.24 -13.01 -4.15
N THR A 241 -1.16 -12.32 -3.86
CA THR A 241 -0.48 -11.44 -4.82
C THR A 241 0.84 -12.06 -5.26
N PHE A 242 1.06 -13.39 -5.22
CA PHE A 242 2.41 -13.97 -5.38
C PHE A 242 2.54 -15.06 -6.44
N LEU A 243 1.58 -15.15 -7.35
CA LEU A 243 1.62 -16.15 -8.40
C LEU A 243 2.70 -15.75 -9.44
N THR A 244 3.83 -16.47 -9.44
CA THR A 244 4.85 -16.27 -10.47
C THR A 244 4.39 -16.83 -11.81
N TYR A 245 4.57 -16.05 -12.87
CA TYR A 245 4.50 -16.53 -14.24
C TYR A 245 5.74 -17.35 -14.58
N SER A 246 5.58 -18.66 -14.84
CA SER A 246 6.57 -19.39 -15.65
C SER A 246 6.06 -19.45 -17.08
N SER A 247 6.86 -18.96 -18.03
CA SER A 247 6.60 -19.08 -19.46
C SER A 247 6.30 -20.54 -19.84
N ALA A 248 5.13 -20.74 -20.45
CA ALA A 248 4.68 -21.90 -21.21
C ALA A 248 4.64 -23.28 -20.49
N SER A 249 3.45 -23.91 -20.51
CA SER A 249 3.18 -25.35 -20.34
C SER A 249 3.00 -25.98 -18.93
N SER A 250 3.14 -25.25 -17.82
CA SER A 250 2.92 -25.86 -16.48
C SER A 250 2.10 -25.05 -15.47
N LEU A 251 1.27 -24.10 -15.94
CA LEU A 251 0.38 -23.29 -15.10
C LEU A 251 -0.54 -24.12 -14.17
N ALA A 252 -0.89 -25.35 -14.55
CA ALA A 252 -1.67 -26.25 -13.70
C ALA A 252 -0.88 -26.90 -12.54
N LYS A 253 0.46 -26.83 -12.54
CA LYS A 253 1.32 -27.50 -11.55
C LYS A 253 1.95 -26.56 -10.51
N LYS A 254 1.83 -25.24 -10.66
CA LYS A 254 2.45 -24.24 -9.75
C LYS A 254 1.47 -23.37 -8.98
N ASN A 255 0.19 -23.74 -8.94
CA ASN A 255 -0.74 -23.26 -7.92
C ASN A 255 -0.29 -23.79 -6.55
N GLY A 256 0.71 -23.15 -5.94
CA GLY A 256 1.25 -23.61 -4.65
C GLY A 256 2.74 -23.39 -4.41
N GLU A 257 3.52 -22.84 -5.34
CA GLU A 257 4.92 -22.52 -5.03
C GLU A 257 4.98 -21.16 -4.32
N LEU A 258 5.31 -21.20 -3.03
CA LEU A 258 5.49 -20.02 -2.19
C LEU A 258 6.72 -19.23 -2.64
N VAL A 259 6.56 -18.28 -3.55
CA VAL A 259 7.65 -17.37 -3.91
C VAL A 259 7.60 -16.18 -2.97
N SER A 260 8.17 -16.38 -1.78
CA SER A 260 8.14 -15.38 -0.72
C SER A 260 8.93 -14.11 -1.05
N THR A 261 9.73 -14.10 -2.12
CA THR A 261 10.46 -12.94 -2.65
C THR A 261 9.84 -12.37 -3.93
N SER A 262 8.65 -12.86 -4.31
CA SER A 262 7.98 -12.38 -5.50
C SER A 262 7.48 -10.96 -5.25
N ALA A 263 8.02 -10.01 -5.99
CA ALA A 263 7.56 -8.63 -6.02
C ALA A 263 6.24 -8.49 -6.79
N VAL A 264 5.31 -9.42 -6.61
CA VAL A 264 4.04 -9.39 -7.31
C VAL A 264 3.08 -8.52 -6.52
N LEU A 265 2.49 -7.60 -7.25
CA LEU A 265 1.87 -6.40 -6.73
C LEU A 265 0.35 -6.55 -6.74
N PRO A 266 -0.39 -5.76 -5.96
CA PRO A 266 -1.84 -5.91 -5.83
C PRO A 266 -2.59 -5.85 -7.17
N THR A 267 -2.09 -5.07 -8.13
CA THR A 267 -2.64 -5.01 -9.51
C THR A 267 -2.45 -6.28 -10.32
N GLU A 268 -1.58 -7.18 -9.87
CA GLU A 268 -1.28 -8.47 -10.50
C GLU A 268 -2.03 -9.62 -9.79
N SER A 269 -2.67 -9.35 -8.65
CA SER A 269 -3.62 -10.25 -8.00
C SER A 269 -4.96 -10.21 -8.74
N LEU A 270 -4.97 -10.80 -9.92
CA LEU A 270 -6.16 -10.96 -10.72
C LEU A 270 -6.98 -12.14 -10.17
N TRP A 271 -8.26 -11.89 -9.85
CA TRP A 271 -9.19 -12.90 -9.39
C TRP A 271 -9.87 -13.58 -10.59
N TYR A 272 -9.88 -14.93 -10.61
CA TYR A 272 -10.47 -15.73 -11.69
C TYR A 272 -11.46 -16.76 -11.12
N THR A 273 -12.68 -16.83 -11.69
CA THR A 273 -13.67 -17.86 -11.34
C THR A 273 -13.46 -19.18 -12.07
N SER A 274 -12.87 -19.14 -13.26
CA SER A 274 -12.77 -20.29 -14.16
C SER A 274 -11.42 -20.27 -14.89
N LEU A 275 -10.65 -21.35 -14.72
CA LEU A 275 -9.46 -21.62 -15.53
C LEU A 275 -9.81 -22.06 -16.96
N LYS A 276 -11.09 -22.28 -17.27
CA LYS A 276 -11.52 -23.05 -18.45
C LYS A 276 -11.86 -22.18 -19.65
N ASP A 277 -12.37 -20.97 -19.44
CA ASP A 277 -13.07 -20.24 -20.51
C ASP A 277 -12.49 -18.85 -20.85
N HIS A 278 -11.62 -18.26 -20.03
CA HIS A 278 -11.01 -16.96 -20.36
C HIS A 278 -9.54 -16.84 -19.92
N TYR A 279 -8.68 -16.53 -20.89
CA TYR A 279 -7.38 -15.90 -20.61
C TYR A 279 -7.64 -14.49 -20.06
N TYR A 280 -7.66 -14.38 -18.74
CA TYR A 280 -7.36 -13.16 -17.98
C TYR A 280 -8.28 -11.94 -18.19
N ASN A 281 -9.60 -12.10 -17.99
CA ASN A 281 -10.47 -10.97 -17.69
C ASN A 281 -10.82 -10.96 -16.20
N GLU A 282 -10.54 -9.85 -15.51
CA GLU A 282 -10.96 -9.65 -14.12
C GLU A 282 -12.49 -9.56 -14.09
N GLU A 283 -13.16 -10.64 -13.69
CA GLU A 283 -14.63 -10.70 -13.70
C GLU A 283 -15.27 -9.77 -12.66
N SER A 284 -14.50 -9.23 -11.73
CA SER A 284 -14.98 -8.32 -10.69
C SER A 284 -13.83 -7.51 -10.06
N PRO A 285 -13.47 -6.33 -10.62
CA PRO A 285 -12.45 -5.43 -10.06
C PRO A 285 -12.71 -5.01 -8.62
N GLN A 286 -13.97 -5.02 -8.20
CA GLN A 286 -14.38 -4.75 -6.82
C GLN A 286 -13.90 -5.82 -5.82
N ARG A 287 -13.50 -7.01 -6.30
CA ARG A 287 -13.01 -8.14 -5.49
C ARG A 287 -11.49 -8.27 -5.46
N GLY A 288 -10.81 -7.52 -6.32
CA GLY A 288 -9.35 -7.40 -6.35
C GLY A 288 -8.83 -6.47 -5.25
N TRP A 289 -7.51 -6.37 -5.18
CA TRP A 289 -6.87 -5.36 -4.33
C TRP A 289 -7.08 -3.97 -4.92
N ARG A 290 -7.56 -3.05 -4.09
CA ARG A 290 -7.79 -1.65 -4.47
C ARG A 290 -6.87 -0.75 -3.68
N LYS A 291 -6.31 0.27 -4.33
CA LYS A 291 -5.46 1.24 -3.65
C LYS A 291 -6.33 2.12 -2.76
N LEU A 292 -6.01 2.17 -1.47
CA LEU A 292 -6.64 3.09 -0.53
C LEU A 292 -6.02 4.49 -0.66
N GLY A 293 -4.69 4.55 -0.65
CA GLY A 293 -3.97 5.83 -0.63
C GLY A 293 -2.46 5.70 -0.60
N THR A 294 -1.79 6.82 -0.40
CA THR A 294 -0.34 6.93 -0.25
C THR A 294 0.05 7.64 1.04
N PHE A 295 1.20 7.29 1.60
CA PHE A 295 1.74 7.92 2.80
C PHE A 295 3.20 8.31 2.62
N THR A 296 3.66 9.29 3.39
CA THR A 296 5.05 9.73 3.49
C THR A 296 5.41 10.00 4.95
N GLY A 297 6.70 10.06 5.27
CA GLY A 297 7.17 10.44 6.60
C GLY A 297 6.92 9.40 7.71
N LEU A 298 6.67 8.13 7.37
CA LEU A 298 6.46 7.09 8.37
C LEU A 298 7.82 6.71 8.99
N ASN A 299 7.98 6.90 10.30
CA ASN A 299 9.24 6.59 10.98
C ASN A 299 9.57 5.08 10.90
N ARG A 300 10.64 4.72 10.20
CA ARG A 300 11.03 3.33 9.91
C ARG A 300 11.39 2.57 11.19
N ALA A 301 12.19 3.14 12.07
CA ALA A 301 12.59 2.46 13.31
C ALA A 301 11.35 2.14 14.16
N LYS A 302 10.50 3.14 14.42
CA LYS A 302 9.27 2.93 15.20
C LYS A 302 8.27 1.97 14.53
N ALA A 303 8.26 1.90 13.20
CA ALA A 303 7.37 1.04 12.42
C ALA A 303 7.81 -0.42 12.37
N PHE A 304 9.12 -0.70 12.28
CA PHE A 304 9.66 -2.02 11.92
C PHE A 304 10.59 -2.65 12.96
N THR A 305 10.79 -2.07 14.15
CA THR A 305 11.75 -2.60 15.14
C THR A 305 11.17 -2.75 16.55
N GLN A 306 9.86 -3.00 16.68
CA GLN A 306 9.25 -3.21 17.99
C GLN A 306 9.38 -4.63 18.51
#